data_AF-A0A1M6SUI3-F1
#
_entry.id   AF-A0A1M6SUI3-F1
#
_cell.length_a   1.000
_cell.length_b   1.000
_cell.length_c   1.000
_cell.angle_alpha   90.00
_cell.angle_beta   90.00
_cell.angle_gamma   90.00
#
_symmetry.space_group_name_H-M   'P 1'
#
loop_
_entity.id
_entity.type
_entity.pdbx_description
1 polymer ?
#
loop_
_entity_poly.entity_id
_entity_poly.type
_entity_poly.pdbx_seq_one_letter_code
_entity_poly.pdbx_strand_id
1 'polypeptide(L)'
;MQEKAKVFSLYGKKIYFTTEECISINVEKEYIEYAKKAANDFCEFYDSLDYKNPNIFENISVFVDDQVAFYMRQAVEFVTDSDNADKPFDFEYFRELVDELFAQTWKEPVEEIEEQYCALTSTQEELHYYREMRKAHRGKWSGGGFGIVGALKGAVEAQVLNAASGGVHSIVNKIGDIQTNHKLKNQIIDLFENSRDSLAKGFMALIYGMKILHIYALNQNNSMNIVPILLGETHTTLMGELENAEQKSAQSQILWDKGFLT
;
A
#
# COMPACT_ATOMS: atom_id res chain seq x y z
N MET A 1 3.94 -32.39 26.17
CA MET A 1 2.91 -31.55 26.81
C MET A 1 3.09 -30.16 26.25
N GLN A 2 2.12 -29.61 25.50
CA GLN A 2 2.17 -28.20 25.10
C GLN A 2 2.07 -27.33 26.36
N GLU A 3 2.99 -26.39 26.49
CA GLU A 3 3.10 -25.50 27.64
C GLU A 3 1.91 -24.53 27.63
N LYS A 4 1.18 -24.46 28.75
CA LYS A 4 -0.02 -23.63 28.89
C LYS A 4 0.40 -22.22 29.27
N ALA A 5 0.17 -21.24 28.40
CA ALA A 5 0.65 -19.88 28.57
C ALA A 5 -0.34 -18.97 29.32
N LYS A 6 -1.63 -19.04 29.01
CA LYS A 6 -2.66 -18.19 29.64
C LYS A 6 -3.97 -18.92 29.91
N VAL A 7 -4.67 -18.49 30.96
CA VAL A 7 -5.98 -19.02 31.39
C VAL A 7 -6.97 -17.88 31.54
N PHE A 8 -8.13 -18.02 30.91
CA PHE A 8 -9.25 -17.08 31.03
C PHE A 8 -10.47 -17.78 31.62
N SER A 9 -11.27 -17.07 32.41
CA SER A 9 -12.56 -17.57 32.89
C SER A 9 -13.68 -16.96 32.07
N LEU A 10 -14.45 -17.81 31.38
CA LEU A 10 -15.65 -17.42 30.63
C LEU A 10 -16.83 -18.23 31.15
N TYR A 11 -17.85 -17.55 31.69
CA TYR A 11 -19.02 -18.18 32.33
C TYR A 11 -18.67 -19.26 33.35
N GLY A 12 -17.65 -19.01 34.18
CA GLY A 12 -17.17 -19.95 35.19
C GLY A 12 -16.39 -21.16 34.65
N LYS A 13 -16.19 -21.26 33.33
CA LYS A 13 -15.32 -22.27 32.70
C LYS A 13 -13.95 -21.68 32.42
N LYS A 14 -12.91 -22.44 32.75
CA LYS A 14 -11.52 -22.09 32.42
C LYS A 14 -11.23 -22.49 30.97
N ILE A 15 -10.82 -21.51 30.17
CA ILE A 15 -10.31 -21.67 28.81
C ILE A 15 -8.80 -21.51 28.89
N TYR A 16 -8.06 -22.39 28.22
CA TYR A 16 -6.61 -22.43 28.22
C TYR A 16 -6.12 -22.12 26.83
N PHE A 17 -5.07 -21.30 26.75
CA PHE A 17 -4.39 -20.99 25.50
C PHE A 17 -2.94 -21.43 25.58
N THR A 18 -2.44 -22.03 24.50
CA THR A 18 -1.01 -22.30 24.33
C THR A 18 -0.25 -21.00 24.05
N THR A 19 1.07 -21.06 24.13
CA THR A 19 1.95 -19.97 23.73
C THR A 19 1.71 -19.57 22.28
N GLU A 20 1.62 -20.54 21.38
CA GLU A 20 1.40 -20.35 19.95
C GLU A 20 0.05 -19.71 19.64
N GLU A 21 -1.02 -20.13 20.33
CA GLU A 21 -2.35 -19.52 20.19
C GLU A 21 -2.33 -18.06 20.66
N CYS A 22 -1.63 -17.76 21.75
CA CYS A 22 -1.48 -16.37 22.21
C CYS A 22 -0.71 -15.51 21.20
N ILE A 23 0.35 -16.04 20.58
CA ILE A 23 1.09 -15.32 19.53
C ILE A 23 0.17 -15.05 18.33
N SER A 24 -0.55 -16.07 17.85
CA SER A 24 -1.45 -15.93 16.71
C SER A 24 -2.51 -14.84 16.95
N ILE A 25 -3.12 -14.83 18.14
CA ILE A 25 -4.10 -13.80 18.55
C ILE A 25 -3.47 -12.41 18.62
N ASN A 26 -2.25 -12.29 19.12
CA ASN A 26 -1.59 -11.01 19.24
C ASN A 26 -1.17 -10.46 17.88
N VAL A 27 -0.57 -11.30 17.01
CA VAL A 27 -0.27 -10.95 15.62
C VAL A 27 -1.54 -10.47 14.92
N GLU A 28 -2.66 -11.20 15.06
CA GLU A 28 -3.94 -10.80 14.47
C GLU A 28 -4.35 -9.38 14.88
N LYS A 29 -4.28 -9.08 16.18
CA LYS A 29 -4.67 -7.76 16.71
C LYS A 29 -3.79 -6.64 16.18
N GLU A 30 -2.48 -6.83 16.21
CA GLU A 30 -1.54 -5.81 15.74
C GLU A 30 -1.75 -5.49 14.26
N TYR A 31 -1.89 -6.52 13.41
CA TYR A 31 -2.07 -6.30 11.97
C TYR A 31 -3.42 -5.70 11.59
N ILE A 32 -4.47 -5.88 12.40
CA ILE A 32 -5.73 -5.14 12.25
C ILE A 32 -5.49 -3.64 12.45
N GLU A 33 -4.77 -3.27 13.52
CA GLU A 33 -4.50 -1.86 13.83
C GLU A 33 -3.51 -1.24 12.82
N TYR A 34 -2.47 -1.98 12.42
CA TYR A 34 -1.54 -1.57 11.38
C TYR A 34 -2.24 -1.31 10.06
N ALA A 35 -3.11 -2.22 9.62
CA ALA A 35 -3.82 -2.07 8.35
C ALA A 35 -4.77 -0.86 8.36
N LYS A 36 -5.48 -0.62 9.47
CA LYS A 36 -6.33 0.56 9.65
C LYS A 36 -5.52 1.85 9.61
N LYS A 37 -4.42 1.90 10.36
CA LYS A 37 -3.54 3.07 10.40
C LYS A 37 -2.91 3.35 9.03
N ALA A 38 -2.39 2.32 8.36
CA ALA A 38 -1.81 2.42 7.03
C ALA A 38 -2.81 2.97 5.99
N ALA A 39 -4.06 2.49 6.01
CA ALA A 39 -5.10 2.97 5.12
C ALA A 39 -5.47 4.44 5.40
N ASN A 40 -5.61 4.83 6.68
CA ASN A 40 -5.88 6.22 7.05
C ASN A 40 -4.73 7.15 6.64
N ASP A 41 -3.49 6.79 6.98
CA ASP A 41 -2.29 7.56 6.62
C ASP A 41 -2.19 7.69 5.08
N PHE A 42 -2.49 6.62 4.34
CA PHE A 42 -2.52 6.64 2.88
C PHE A 42 -3.59 7.57 2.33
N CYS A 43 -4.81 7.51 2.85
CA CYS A 43 -5.91 8.39 2.49
C CYS A 43 -5.54 9.87 2.70
N GLU A 44 -4.98 10.21 3.87
CA GLU A 44 -4.53 11.58 4.18
C GLU A 44 -3.42 12.03 3.22
N PHE A 45 -2.44 11.17 2.97
CA PHE A 45 -1.38 11.44 1.99
C PHE A 45 -1.94 11.63 0.58
N TYR A 46 -2.85 10.77 0.14
CA TYR A 46 -3.43 10.77 -1.19
C TYR A 46 -4.29 12.02 -1.44
N ASP A 47 -5.06 12.45 -0.43
CA ASP A 47 -5.87 13.67 -0.46
C ASP A 47 -4.99 14.95 -0.52
N SER A 48 -3.72 14.85 -0.10
CA SER A 48 -2.76 15.96 -0.13
C SER A 48 -1.98 16.08 -1.45
N LEU A 49 -2.17 15.16 -2.40
CA LEU A 49 -1.38 15.12 -3.63
C LEU A 49 -1.61 16.36 -4.50
N ASP A 50 -0.51 16.98 -4.95
CA ASP A 50 -0.56 17.96 -6.04
C ASP A 50 -0.54 17.21 -7.38
N TYR A 51 -1.70 17.12 -8.04
CA TYR A 51 -1.83 16.48 -9.35
C TYR A 51 -1.02 17.16 -10.47
N LYS A 52 -0.40 18.33 -10.22
CA LYS A 52 0.53 18.97 -11.14
C LYS A 52 1.99 18.58 -10.88
N ASN A 53 2.25 17.80 -9.84
CA ASN A 53 3.58 17.32 -9.57
C ASN A 53 3.96 16.28 -10.63
N PRO A 54 5.00 16.51 -11.46
CA PRO A 54 5.41 15.53 -12.47
C PRO A 54 5.87 14.20 -11.89
N ASN A 55 6.17 14.16 -10.59
CA ASN A 55 6.63 12.99 -9.86
C ASN A 55 5.55 12.42 -8.92
N ILE A 56 4.26 12.70 -9.17
CA ILE A 56 3.16 12.26 -8.29
C ILE A 56 3.18 10.74 -8.01
N PHE A 57 3.42 9.89 -9.02
CA PHE A 57 3.49 8.45 -8.85
C PHE A 57 4.77 7.98 -8.14
N GLU A 58 5.87 8.71 -8.29
CA GLU A 58 7.09 8.46 -7.52
C GLU A 58 6.86 8.78 -6.04
N ASN A 59 6.18 9.89 -5.73
CA ASN A 59 5.79 10.21 -4.35
C ASN A 59 4.89 9.14 -3.75
N ILE A 60 3.91 8.63 -4.52
CA ILE A 60 3.04 7.53 -4.08
C ILE A 60 3.87 6.28 -3.79
N SER A 61 4.80 5.91 -4.70
CA SER A 61 5.68 4.75 -4.49
C SER A 61 6.51 4.91 -3.22
N VAL A 62 7.17 6.05 -3.05
CA VAL A 62 8.03 6.33 -1.88
C VAL A 62 7.23 6.24 -0.58
N PHE A 63 6.05 6.85 -0.53
CA PHE A 63 5.19 6.79 0.65
C PHE A 63 4.84 5.34 1.01
N VAL A 64 4.42 4.55 0.03
CA VAL A 64 4.01 3.16 0.24
C VAL A 64 5.21 2.31 0.65
N ASP A 65 6.34 2.45 -0.02
CA ASP A 65 7.58 1.74 0.29
C ASP A 65 8.04 2.04 1.73
N ASP A 66 7.99 3.30 2.15
CA ASP A 66 8.34 3.74 3.51
C ASP A 66 7.38 3.15 4.56
N GLN A 67 6.09 3.12 4.27
CA GLN A 67 5.08 2.54 5.17
C GLN A 67 5.22 1.01 5.28
N VAL A 68 5.43 0.31 4.16
CA VAL A 68 5.70 -1.14 4.18
C VAL A 68 6.94 -1.43 5.00
N ALA A 69 8.05 -0.72 4.75
CA ALA A 69 9.27 -0.86 5.53
C ALA A 69 9.06 -0.54 7.02
N PHE A 70 8.21 0.44 7.35
CA PHE A 70 7.84 0.75 8.73
C PHE A 70 7.11 -0.43 9.39
N TYR A 71 6.07 -0.99 8.78
CA TYR A 71 5.34 -2.12 9.37
C TYR A 71 6.15 -3.42 9.39
N MET A 72 7.13 -3.57 8.49
CA MET A 72 8.11 -4.66 8.59
C MET A 72 9.02 -4.52 9.81
N ARG A 73 9.42 -3.30 10.17
CA ARG A 73 10.17 -3.06 11.42
C ARG A 73 9.29 -3.31 12.65
N GLN A 74 8.03 -2.88 12.63
CA GLN A 74 7.07 -3.16 13.70
C GLN A 74 6.85 -4.68 13.88
N ALA A 75 6.90 -5.46 12.79
CA ALA A 75 6.86 -6.91 12.85
C ALA A 75 8.07 -7.49 13.62
N VAL A 76 9.27 -6.96 13.41
CA VAL A 76 10.47 -7.37 14.15
C VAL A 76 10.35 -6.98 15.63
N GLU A 77 9.94 -5.74 15.90
CA GLU A 77 9.76 -5.23 17.27
C GLU A 77 8.79 -6.09 18.07
N PHE A 78 7.70 -6.54 17.46
CA PHE A 78 6.75 -7.47 18.09
C PHE A 78 7.43 -8.74 18.64
N VAL A 79 8.42 -9.28 17.93
CA VAL A 79 9.15 -10.47 18.34
C VAL A 79 10.22 -10.14 19.39
N THR A 80 10.84 -8.97 19.33
CA THR A 80 11.95 -8.58 20.22
C THR A 80 11.51 -7.95 21.55
N ASP A 81 10.38 -7.25 21.61
CA ASP A 81 9.91 -6.49 22.79
C ASP A 81 8.94 -7.26 23.71
N SER A 82 8.50 -8.45 23.32
CA SER A 82 7.57 -9.26 24.10
C SER A 82 8.26 -10.44 24.81
N ASP A 83 7.52 -11.26 25.57
CA ASP A 83 7.93 -12.57 26.14
C ASP A 83 8.45 -13.59 25.07
N ASN A 84 8.79 -13.11 23.87
CA ASN A 84 9.13 -13.81 22.66
C ASN A 84 10.58 -13.55 22.19
N ALA A 85 11.39 -12.77 22.92
CA ALA A 85 12.73 -12.33 22.50
C ALA A 85 13.73 -13.46 22.16
N ASP A 86 13.49 -14.68 22.64
CA ASP A 86 14.32 -15.87 22.33
C ASP A 86 13.88 -16.63 21.06
N LYS A 87 12.83 -16.15 20.36
CA LYS A 87 12.25 -16.86 19.21
C LYS A 87 12.95 -16.48 17.90
N PRO A 88 13.36 -17.46 17.09
CA PRO A 88 14.00 -17.17 15.81
C PRO A 88 12.99 -16.52 14.86
N PHE A 89 13.32 -15.34 14.37
CA PHE A 89 12.57 -14.63 13.32
C PHE A 89 13.51 -14.35 12.15
N ASP A 90 13.22 -14.93 11.00
CA ASP A 90 13.99 -14.71 9.78
C ASP A 90 13.45 -13.48 9.05
N PHE A 91 14.07 -12.33 9.31
CA PHE A 91 13.68 -11.06 8.71
C PHE A 91 13.91 -11.03 7.20
N GLU A 92 14.97 -11.66 6.68
CA GLU A 92 15.23 -11.64 5.25
C GLU A 92 14.21 -12.50 4.51
N TYR A 93 13.90 -13.68 5.05
CA TYR A 93 12.82 -14.51 4.50
C TYR A 93 11.46 -13.81 4.57
N PHE A 94 11.15 -13.15 5.69
CA PHE A 94 9.93 -12.35 5.80
C PHE A 94 9.90 -11.24 4.74
N ARG A 95 11.03 -10.56 4.51
CA ARG A 95 11.16 -9.49 3.53
C ARG A 95 10.94 -9.98 2.10
N GLU A 96 11.54 -11.10 1.73
CA GLU A 96 11.31 -11.71 0.40
C GLU A 96 9.83 -12.03 0.16
N LEU A 97 9.15 -12.58 1.18
CA LEU A 97 7.72 -12.88 1.08
C LEU A 97 6.86 -11.60 0.94
N VAL A 98 7.22 -10.54 1.67
CA VAL A 98 6.50 -9.26 1.58
C VAL A 98 6.70 -8.60 0.22
N ASP A 99 7.92 -8.64 -0.31
CA ASP A 99 8.24 -8.12 -1.66
C ASP A 99 7.41 -8.85 -2.74
N GLU A 100 7.21 -10.17 -2.60
CA GLU A 100 6.34 -10.95 -3.50
C GLU A 100 4.86 -10.57 -3.37
N LEU A 101 4.34 -10.45 -2.14
CA LEU A 101 2.96 -10.04 -1.88
C LEU A 101 2.67 -8.63 -2.43
N PHE A 102 3.61 -7.72 -2.23
CA PHE A 102 3.56 -6.35 -2.73
C PHE A 102 3.40 -6.31 -4.25
N ALA A 103 4.22 -7.07 -4.96
CA ALA A 103 4.18 -7.15 -6.42
C ALA A 103 2.84 -7.67 -6.95
N GLN A 104 2.12 -8.50 -6.19
CA GLN A 104 0.83 -9.08 -6.58
C GLN A 104 -0.37 -8.21 -6.21
N THR A 105 -0.30 -7.44 -5.13
CA THR A 105 -1.47 -6.76 -4.54
C THR A 105 -1.52 -5.25 -4.78
N TRP A 106 -0.36 -4.60 -4.85
CA TRP A 106 -0.26 -3.13 -4.98
C TRP A 106 0.04 -2.67 -6.41
N LYS A 107 0.88 -3.42 -7.11
CA LYS A 107 1.47 -2.98 -8.39
C LYS A 107 0.43 -2.81 -9.49
N GLU A 108 -0.47 -3.77 -9.69
CA GLU A 108 -1.43 -3.71 -10.80
C GLU A 108 -2.40 -2.52 -10.68
N PRO A 109 -3.07 -2.28 -9.53
CA PRO A 109 -3.98 -1.14 -9.38
C PRO A 109 -3.31 0.22 -9.59
N VAL A 110 -2.11 0.44 -9.04
CA VAL A 110 -1.44 1.75 -9.17
C VAL A 110 -0.98 2.02 -10.61
N GLU A 111 -0.49 0.98 -11.31
CA GLU A 111 -0.08 1.11 -12.71
C GLU A 111 -1.27 1.39 -13.65
N GLU A 112 -2.48 0.92 -13.33
CA GLU A 112 -3.69 1.25 -14.10
C GLU A 112 -4.04 2.74 -14.00
N ILE A 113 -3.88 3.33 -12.81
CA ILE A 113 -4.12 4.76 -12.59
C ILE A 113 -3.03 5.59 -13.28
N GLU A 114 -1.79 5.14 -13.18
CA GLU A 114 -0.66 5.75 -13.88
C GLU A 114 -0.87 5.75 -15.41
N GLU A 115 -1.33 4.63 -15.98
CA GLU A 115 -1.64 4.57 -17.41
C GLU A 115 -2.76 5.54 -17.82
N GLN A 116 -3.83 5.65 -17.02
CA GLN A 116 -4.92 6.58 -17.27
C GLN A 116 -4.47 8.04 -17.19
N TYR A 117 -3.63 8.37 -16.21
CA TYR A 117 -3.03 9.69 -16.10
C TYR A 117 -2.15 9.99 -17.32
N CYS A 118 -1.30 9.05 -17.72
CA CYS A 118 -0.47 9.15 -18.93
C CYS A 118 -1.31 9.39 -20.19
N ALA A 119 -2.44 8.70 -20.33
CA ALA A 119 -3.33 8.90 -21.47
C ALA A 119 -3.92 10.32 -21.55
N LEU A 120 -4.09 10.99 -20.42
CA LEU A 120 -4.55 12.38 -20.34
C LEU A 120 -3.40 13.37 -20.62
N THR A 121 -2.22 13.12 -20.06
CA THR A 121 -1.10 14.07 -20.07
C THR A 121 -0.08 13.87 -21.18
N SER A 122 -0.16 12.80 -21.96
CA SER A 122 0.87 12.43 -22.96
C SER A 122 0.35 12.45 -24.39
N THR A 123 1.25 12.38 -25.36
CA THR A 123 0.98 12.07 -26.77
C THR A 123 0.76 10.57 -26.96
N GLN A 124 0.28 10.16 -28.14
CA GLN A 124 0.13 8.74 -28.45
C GLN A 124 1.47 7.99 -28.48
N GLU A 125 2.54 8.64 -28.94
CA GLU A 125 3.89 8.05 -28.98
C GLU A 125 4.44 7.83 -27.57
N GLU A 126 4.31 8.83 -26.70
CA GLU A 126 4.70 8.76 -25.28
C GLU A 126 3.91 7.66 -24.54
N LEU A 127 2.59 7.58 -24.75
CA LEU A 127 1.75 6.53 -24.16
C LEU A 127 2.12 5.13 -24.67
N HIS A 128 2.39 4.99 -25.97
CA HIS A 128 2.84 3.72 -26.55
C HIS A 128 4.17 3.28 -25.92
N TYR A 129 5.12 4.20 -25.82
CA TYR A 129 6.41 3.91 -25.21
C TYR A 129 6.28 3.50 -23.73
N TYR A 130 5.49 4.25 -22.95
CA TYR A 130 5.22 3.92 -21.55
C TYR A 130 4.65 2.49 -21.42
N ARG A 131 3.71 2.11 -22.29
CA ARG A 131 3.14 0.75 -22.31
C ARG A 131 4.16 -0.33 -22.64
N GLU A 132 5.06 -0.08 -23.59
CA GLU A 132 6.13 -1.04 -23.93
C GLU A 132 7.11 -1.23 -22.78
N MET A 133 7.47 -0.15 -22.08
CA MET A 133 8.27 -0.23 -20.85
C MET A 133 7.56 -1.01 -19.76
N ARG A 134 6.30 -0.71 -19.48
CA ARG A 134 5.49 -1.45 -18.50
C ARG A 134 5.44 -2.94 -18.81
N LYS A 135 5.26 -3.33 -20.09
CA LYS A 135 5.28 -4.75 -20.52
C LYS A 135 6.64 -5.40 -20.29
N ALA A 136 7.73 -4.71 -20.62
CA ALA A 136 9.09 -5.22 -20.43
C ALA A 136 9.44 -5.44 -18.94
N HIS A 137 8.83 -4.65 -18.05
CA HIS A 137 9.03 -4.70 -16.60
C HIS A 137 7.87 -5.37 -15.84
N ARG A 138 6.93 -6.01 -16.54
CA ARG A 138 5.79 -6.71 -15.92
C ARG A 138 6.30 -7.80 -14.97
N GLY A 139 5.78 -7.81 -13.75
CA GLY A 139 6.17 -8.80 -12.72
C GLY A 139 7.59 -8.66 -12.16
N LYS A 140 8.40 -7.70 -12.62
CA LYS A 140 9.71 -7.38 -12.03
C LYS A 140 9.62 -6.06 -11.29
N TRP A 141 9.81 -6.09 -9.98
CA TRP A 141 10.02 -4.88 -9.19
C TRP A 141 11.50 -4.52 -9.26
N SER A 142 11.84 -3.40 -9.87
CA SER A 142 13.09 -2.70 -9.60
C SER A 142 12.67 -1.44 -8.88
N GLY A 143 12.78 -1.44 -7.54
CA GLY A 143 12.43 -0.29 -6.70
C GLY A 143 12.97 1.01 -7.30
N GLY A 144 12.12 2.03 -7.31
CA GLY A 144 12.37 3.30 -8.00
C GLY A 144 11.51 3.47 -9.24
N GLY A 145 10.18 3.32 -9.10
CA GLY A 145 9.22 3.75 -10.11
C GLY A 145 9.57 5.15 -10.60
N PHE A 146 10.24 5.23 -11.75
CA PHE A 146 10.64 6.48 -12.39
C PHE A 146 9.43 7.38 -12.73
N GLY A 147 8.21 6.86 -12.58
CA GLY A 147 6.98 7.48 -13.02
C GLY A 147 6.94 7.58 -14.55
N ILE A 148 5.81 8.03 -15.08
CA ILE A 148 5.65 8.36 -16.51
C ILE A 148 6.78 9.29 -16.99
N VAL A 149 7.09 10.34 -16.21
CA VAL A 149 8.05 11.37 -16.58
C VAL A 149 9.48 10.84 -16.57
N GLY A 150 9.89 10.06 -15.57
CA GLY A 150 11.22 9.48 -15.52
C GLY A 150 11.39 8.33 -16.51
N ALA A 151 10.36 7.51 -16.74
CA ALA A 151 10.38 6.48 -17.78
C ALA A 151 10.60 7.11 -19.16
N LEU A 152 9.89 8.19 -19.48
CA LEU A 152 10.05 8.90 -20.75
C LEU A 152 11.35 9.69 -20.84
N LYS A 153 11.85 10.26 -19.74
CA LYS A 153 13.20 10.88 -19.71
C LYS A 153 14.30 9.86 -19.97
N GLY A 154 14.29 8.71 -19.27
CA GLY A 154 15.27 7.64 -19.45
C GLY A 154 15.23 7.02 -20.84
N ALA A 155 14.02 6.89 -21.42
CA ALA A 155 13.81 6.49 -22.81
C ALA A 155 14.48 7.40 -23.81
N VAL A 156 14.28 8.70 -23.62
CA VAL A 156 14.80 9.75 -24.48
C VAL A 156 16.31 9.73 -24.37
N GLU A 157 16.92 9.66 -23.19
CA GLU A 157 18.38 9.54 -23.04
C GLU A 157 18.96 8.29 -23.74
N ALA A 158 18.24 7.15 -23.72
CA ALA A 158 18.65 5.93 -24.43
C ALA A 158 18.42 5.98 -25.96
N GLN A 159 17.45 6.76 -26.47
CA GLN A 159 17.11 6.91 -27.89
C GLN A 159 17.70 8.17 -28.57
N VAL A 160 18.21 9.14 -27.79
CA VAL A 160 18.71 10.46 -28.24
C VAL A 160 19.99 10.40 -29.06
N LEU A 161 20.57 9.21 -29.27
CA LEU A 161 21.60 9.06 -30.32
C LEU A 161 21.03 9.15 -31.75
N ASN A 162 19.69 9.10 -31.98
CA ASN A 162 19.14 9.24 -33.34
C ASN A 162 17.80 10.03 -33.53
N ALA A 163 17.04 10.44 -32.51
CA ALA A 163 15.74 11.10 -32.71
C ALA A 163 15.58 12.40 -31.91
N ALA A 164 15.10 13.45 -32.59
CA ALA A 164 14.92 14.80 -32.07
C ALA A 164 13.83 14.89 -30.98
N SER A 165 14.24 15.00 -29.71
CA SER A 165 13.72 15.74 -28.54
C SER A 165 12.21 16.06 -28.29
N GLY A 166 11.24 15.44 -28.97
CA GLY A 166 9.81 15.81 -28.83
C GLY A 166 9.07 15.25 -27.60
N GLY A 167 9.44 14.07 -27.10
CA GLY A 167 8.59 13.22 -26.23
C GLY A 167 8.63 13.43 -24.70
N VAL A 168 9.17 14.55 -24.20
CA VAL A 168 9.10 14.89 -22.75
C VAL A 168 8.49 16.27 -22.55
N HIS A 169 8.70 17.19 -23.49
CA HIS A 169 8.19 18.54 -23.41
C HIS A 169 6.66 18.58 -23.48
N SER A 170 6.02 17.68 -24.23
CA SER A 170 4.56 17.61 -24.33
C SER A 170 3.90 17.30 -22.99
N ILE A 171 4.42 16.33 -22.23
CA ILE A 171 3.88 15.98 -20.91
C ILE A 171 4.05 17.10 -19.91
N VAL A 172 5.26 17.67 -19.81
CA VAL A 172 5.54 18.77 -18.88
C VAL A 172 4.65 19.98 -19.18
N ASN A 173 4.43 20.29 -20.46
CA ASN A 173 3.53 21.36 -20.88
C ASN A 173 2.07 21.07 -20.49
N LYS A 174 1.57 19.87 -20.78
CA LYS A 174 0.20 19.48 -20.43
C LYS A 174 -0.04 19.46 -18.92
N ILE A 175 0.96 19.05 -18.13
CA ILE A 175 0.91 19.12 -16.66
C ILE A 175 0.83 20.58 -16.19
N GLY A 176 1.59 21.49 -16.81
CA GLY A 176 1.48 22.93 -16.56
C GLY A 176 0.09 23.48 -16.90
N ASP A 177 -0.53 22.98 -17.96
CA ASP A 177 -1.86 23.41 -18.44
C ASP A 177 -3.04 22.88 -17.61
N ILE A 178 -2.83 21.98 -16.64
CA ILE A 178 -3.89 21.43 -15.78
C ILE A 178 -4.68 22.56 -15.07
N GLN A 179 -4.06 23.69 -14.76
CA GLN A 179 -4.76 24.80 -14.08
C GLN A 179 -5.71 25.58 -15.00
N THR A 180 -5.33 25.75 -16.26
CA THR A 180 -6.03 26.60 -17.23
C THR A 180 -7.03 25.81 -18.08
N ASN A 181 -6.80 24.50 -18.25
CA ASN A 181 -7.68 23.61 -18.97
C ASN A 181 -8.67 22.91 -18.03
N HIS A 182 -9.83 23.52 -17.81
CA HIS A 182 -10.89 22.99 -16.93
C HIS A 182 -11.30 21.55 -17.24
N LYS A 183 -11.33 21.14 -18.51
CA LYS A 183 -11.71 19.77 -18.90
C LYS A 183 -10.64 18.78 -18.44
N LEU A 184 -9.38 19.04 -18.76
CA LEU A 184 -8.26 18.18 -18.34
C LEU A 184 -8.18 18.11 -16.82
N LYS A 185 -8.33 19.26 -16.14
CA LYS A 185 -8.35 19.36 -14.69
C LYS A 185 -9.37 18.41 -14.06
N ASN A 186 -10.63 18.49 -14.53
CA ASN A 186 -11.70 17.67 -13.98
C ASN A 186 -11.45 16.17 -14.25
N GLN A 187 -10.98 15.80 -15.44
CA GLN A 187 -10.66 14.40 -15.74
C GLN A 187 -9.56 13.83 -14.84
N ILE A 188 -8.56 14.65 -14.48
CA ILE A 188 -7.51 14.25 -13.55
C ILE A 188 -8.06 14.16 -12.12
N ILE A 189 -8.81 15.16 -11.66
CA ILE A 189 -9.45 15.11 -10.34
C ILE A 189 -10.34 13.87 -10.22
N ASP A 190 -11.21 13.63 -11.18
CA ASP A 190 -12.09 12.46 -11.22
C ASP A 190 -11.28 11.14 -11.18
N LEU A 191 -10.15 11.07 -11.87
CA LEU A 191 -9.28 9.88 -11.86
C LEU A 191 -8.74 9.60 -10.46
N PHE A 192 -8.21 10.61 -9.77
CA PHE A 192 -7.65 10.44 -8.43
C PHE A 192 -8.76 10.19 -7.40
N GLU A 193 -9.84 10.98 -7.41
CA GLU A 193 -10.98 10.80 -6.49
C GLU A 193 -11.59 9.40 -6.61
N ASN A 194 -11.82 8.90 -7.83
CA ASN A 194 -12.44 7.58 -8.03
C ASN A 194 -11.50 6.40 -7.72
N SER A 195 -10.19 6.63 -7.62
CA SER A 195 -9.22 5.56 -7.39
C SER A 195 -8.70 5.50 -5.95
N ARG A 196 -8.81 6.59 -5.19
CA ARG A 196 -8.42 6.71 -3.79
C ARG A 196 -8.84 5.50 -2.94
N ASP A 197 -10.14 5.22 -2.87
CA ASP A 197 -10.66 4.19 -1.96
C ASP A 197 -10.21 2.79 -2.40
N SER A 198 -10.15 2.53 -3.71
CA SER A 198 -9.65 1.25 -4.23
C SER A 198 -8.18 1.02 -3.89
N LEU A 199 -7.36 2.07 -3.96
CA LEU A 199 -5.96 2.02 -3.55
C LEU A 199 -5.83 1.87 -2.04
N ALA A 200 -6.56 2.65 -1.25
CA ALA A 200 -6.55 2.53 0.22
C ALA A 200 -6.91 1.10 0.67
N LYS A 201 -7.93 0.50 0.02
CA LYS A 201 -8.34 -0.90 0.25
C LYS A 201 -7.26 -1.90 -0.16
N GLY A 202 -6.61 -1.69 -1.31
CA GLY A 202 -5.47 -2.50 -1.74
C GLY A 202 -4.28 -2.42 -0.78
N PHE A 203 -3.97 -1.22 -0.30
CA PHE A 203 -2.89 -1.00 0.66
C PHE A 203 -3.20 -1.61 2.03
N MET A 204 -4.44 -1.47 2.49
CA MET A 204 -4.92 -2.16 3.69
C MET A 204 -4.74 -3.67 3.58
N ALA A 205 -5.16 -4.26 2.45
CA ALA A 205 -5.05 -5.69 2.21
C ALA A 205 -3.59 -6.17 2.17
N LEU A 206 -2.69 -5.39 1.60
CA LEU A 206 -1.24 -5.64 1.62
C LEU A 206 -0.72 -5.70 3.07
N ILE A 207 -0.93 -4.64 3.86
CA ILE A 207 -0.43 -4.58 5.25
C ILE A 207 -1.06 -5.68 6.10
N TYR A 208 -2.37 -5.91 5.99
CA TYR A 208 -3.04 -7.00 6.71
C TYR A 208 -2.53 -8.38 6.30
N GLY A 209 -2.29 -8.60 4.99
CA GLY A 209 -1.77 -9.86 4.44
C GLY A 209 -0.40 -10.25 4.99
N MET A 210 0.43 -9.26 5.34
CA MET A 210 1.74 -9.48 5.97
C MET A 210 1.65 -10.31 7.27
N LYS A 211 0.50 -10.35 7.94
CA LYS A 211 0.29 -11.17 9.15
C LYS A 211 0.59 -12.66 8.93
N ILE A 212 0.20 -13.20 7.77
CA ILE A 212 0.40 -14.61 7.45
C ILE A 212 1.88 -14.86 7.20
N LEU A 213 2.54 -13.94 6.50
CA LEU A 213 3.96 -14.01 6.19
C LEU A 213 4.81 -13.89 7.46
N HIS A 214 4.39 -13.04 8.41
CA HIS A 214 5.01 -12.93 9.73
C HIS A 214 4.94 -14.29 10.45
N ILE A 215 3.76 -14.92 10.49
CA ILE A 215 3.58 -16.25 11.10
C ILE A 215 4.42 -17.32 10.39
N TYR A 216 4.57 -17.25 9.07
CA TYR A 216 5.46 -18.15 8.33
C TYR A 216 6.92 -17.95 8.71
N ALA A 217 7.38 -16.71 8.82
CA ALA A 217 8.73 -16.39 9.28
C ALA A 217 8.99 -16.87 10.71
N LEU A 218 7.98 -16.82 11.58
CA LEU A 218 8.03 -17.35 12.95
C LEU A 218 8.01 -18.89 13.02
N ASN A 219 7.40 -19.57 12.06
CA ASN A 219 7.37 -21.04 12.02
C ASN A 219 8.57 -21.66 11.29
N GLN A 220 9.43 -20.84 10.68
CA GLN A 220 10.59 -21.32 9.94
C GLN A 220 11.48 -22.23 10.79
N ASN A 221 12.09 -23.22 10.14
CA ASN A 221 12.92 -24.27 10.77
C ASN A 221 12.21 -25.11 11.84
N ASN A 222 10.87 -25.23 11.80
CA ASN A 222 10.06 -25.90 12.83
C ASN A 222 10.31 -25.35 14.25
N SER A 223 10.71 -24.10 14.35
CA SER A 223 10.95 -23.43 15.62
C SER A 223 9.67 -23.26 16.44
N MET A 224 8.53 -23.12 15.75
CA MET A 224 7.19 -23.07 16.34
C MET A 224 6.14 -23.77 15.45
N ASN A 225 4.93 -23.94 16.00
CA ASN A 225 3.77 -24.49 15.30
C ASN A 225 2.55 -23.56 15.45
N ILE A 226 2.71 -22.31 15.02
CA ILE A 226 1.67 -21.28 15.08
C ILE A 226 0.72 -21.46 13.90
N VAL A 227 -0.58 -21.56 14.18
CA VAL A 227 -1.61 -21.58 13.15
C VAL A 227 -2.17 -20.16 12.98
N PRO A 228 -2.16 -19.57 11.78
CA PRO A 228 -2.71 -18.24 11.55
C PRO A 228 -4.23 -18.24 11.71
N ILE A 229 -4.76 -17.15 12.27
CA ILE A 229 -6.20 -16.92 12.34
C ILE A 229 -6.69 -16.46 10.95
N LEU A 230 -7.44 -17.34 10.29
CA LEU A 230 -8.07 -17.08 9.00
C LEU A 230 -9.54 -16.70 9.23
N LEU A 231 -9.80 -15.44 9.56
CA LEU A 231 -11.17 -14.95 9.71
C LEU A 231 -11.76 -14.58 8.35
N GLY A 232 -12.55 -15.48 7.75
CA GLY A 232 -13.23 -15.23 6.48
C GLY A 232 -14.14 -13.99 6.46
N GLU A 233 -14.62 -13.51 7.62
CA GLU A 233 -15.49 -12.34 7.76
C GLU A 233 -14.72 -11.02 8.01
N THR A 234 -13.45 -11.07 8.45
CA THR A 234 -12.68 -9.86 8.80
C THR A 234 -12.35 -8.96 7.62
N HIS A 235 -12.16 -9.52 6.43
CA HIS A 235 -11.99 -8.68 5.23
C HIS A 235 -13.25 -7.84 4.99
N THR A 236 -14.45 -8.40 5.15
CA THR A 236 -15.72 -7.67 5.01
C THR A 236 -15.93 -6.66 6.13
N THR A 237 -15.57 -7.01 7.38
CA THR A 237 -15.67 -6.10 8.53
C THR A 237 -14.65 -4.96 8.47
N LEU A 238 -13.40 -5.21 8.07
CA LEU A 238 -12.37 -4.20 7.89
C LEU A 238 -12.74 -3.22 6.77
N MET A 239 -13.29 -3.74 5.66
CA MET A 239 -13.81 -2.92 4.56
C MET A 239 -15.03 -2.09 5.01
N GLY A 240 -15.92 -2.67 5.84
CA GLY A 240 -17.04 -1.94 6.42
C GLY A 240 -16.65 -0.92 7.50
N GLU A 241 -15.56 -1.15 8.23
CA GLU A 241 -15.00 -0.19 9.21
C GLU A 241 -14.31 0.98 8.52
N LEU A 242 -13.62 0.75 7.39
CA LEU A 242 -13.08 1.82 6.54
C LEU A 242 -14.18 2.67 5.92
N GLU A 243 -15.23 2.07 5.37
CA GLU A 243 -16.37 2.81 4.82
C GLU A 243 -17.05 3.69 5.89
N ASN A 244 -17.10 3.22 7.15
CA ASN A 244 -17.58 4.01 8.28
C ASN A 244 -16.60 5.11 8.72
N ALA A 245 -15.29 4.88 8.64
CA ALA A 245 -14.26 5.87 8.95
C ALA A 245 -14.23 6.98 7.89
N GLU A 246 -14.37 6.63 6.61
CA GLU A 246 -14.51 7.55 5.48
C GLU A 246 -15.77 8.41 5.60
N GLN A 247 -16.92 7.82 5.97
CA GLN A 247 -18.13 8.59 6.25
C GLN A 247 -17.96 9.58 7.40
N LYS A 248 -17.22 9.21 8.46
CA LYS A 248 -16.92 10.11 9.58
C LYS A 248 -15.93 11.21 9.18
N SER A 249 -14.92 10.90 8.36
CA SER A 249 -13.98 11.87 7.82
C SER A 249 -14.69 12.89 6.93
N ALA A 250 -15.49 12.41 5.96
CA ALA A 250 -16.30 13.25 5.08
C ALA A 250 -17.32 14.11 5.84
N GLN A 251 -17.98 13.57 6.88
CA GLN A 251 -18.87 14.35 7.74
C GLN A 251 -18.11 15.41 8.55
N SER A 252 -16.92 15.09 9.05
CA SER A 252 -16.09 16.03 9.83
C SER A 252 -15.59 17.19 8.95
N GLN A 253 -15.22 16.90 7.70
CA GLN A 253 -14.83 17.90 6.70
C GLN A 253 -16.01 18.83 6.34
N ILE A 254 -17.20 18.26 6.12
CA ILE A 254 -18.43 19.04 5.85
C ILE A 254 -18.83 19.93 7.04
N LEU A 255 -18.60 19.48 8.28
CA LEU A 255 -18.88 20.25 9.49
C LEU A 255 -17.84 21.37 9.71
N TRP A 256 -16.59 21.14 9.32
CA TRP A 256 -15.52 22.16 9.28
C TRP A 256 -15.81 23.25 8.25
N ASP A 257 -16.15 22.87 7.02
CA ASP A 257 -16.47 23.82 5.93
C ASP A 257 -17.72 24.66 6.22
N LYS A 258 -18.62 24.15 7.07
CA LYS A 258 -19.82 24.85 7.54
C LYS A 258 -19.64 25.62 8.85
N GLY A 259 -18.44 25.58 9.46
CA GLY A 259 -18.10 26.35 10.67
C GLY A 259 -18.77 25.86 11.95
N PHE A 260 -19.18 24.59 12.02
CA PHE A 260 -19.84 24.01 13.21
C PHE A 260 -18.88 23.42 14.24
N LEU A 261 -17.62 23.22 13.88
CA LEU A 261 -16.54 22.79 14.77
C LEU A 261 -15.53 23.94 14.85
N THR A 262 -15.34 24.50 16.05
CA THR A 262 -14.34 25.54 16.36
C THR A 262 -13.07 24.95 16.95
#